data_AF-A0A2W6EVJ2-F1
#
_entry.id   AF-A0A2W6EVJ2-F1
#
_cell.length_a   1.000
_cell.length_b   1.000
_cell.length_c   1.000
_cell.angle_alpha   90.00
_cell.angle_beta   90.00
_cell.angle_gamma   90.00
#
_symmetry.space_group_name_H-M   'P 1'
#
loop_
_entity.id
_entity.type
_entity.pdbx_description
1 polymer ?
#
loop_
_entity_poly.entity_id
_entity_poly.type
_entity_poly.pdbx_seq_one_letter_code
_entity_poly.pdbx_strand_id
1 'polypeptide(L)'
;MLGAGVFATFGPAARVAGAGLLIALGIAAVVACCNGIASAQLAGLAAVGPAELARSVAPLAAVTNSGSLSWLTPVVRVGGAIASAGALLSLLAGVGRTVLAMARDHELPHVLAAVHDRYQVPHRADIILGLIITTIVLPADLRGAIGLSSFAVLTYYAITNAASFTLLDRGRWWRRPLAVLGGTCCAALALTLPLATVATGAAVASLGLLGRALRLVGRPPNLPGGRGRCLGGLPGSP
;
A
#
# COMPACT_ATOMS: atom_id res chain seq x y z
N MET A 1 10.27 -2.60 -13.18
CA MET A 1 10.44 -2.29 -11.74
C MET A 1 11.08 -0.92 -11.59
N LEU A 2 10.30 0.11 -11.26
CA LEU A 2 10.83 1.44 -10.98
C LEU A 2 11.38 1.44 -9.55
N GLY A 3 12.67 1.12 -9.41
CA GLY A 3 13.37 1.04 -8.13
C GLY A 3 13.53 2.39 -7.43
N ALA A 4 13.77 2.30 -6.11
CA ALA A 4 14.34 3.26 -5.13
C ALA A 4 14.07 4.79 -5.25
N GLY A 5 14.18 5.40 -6.43
CA GLY A 5 14.01 6.84 -6.64
C GLY A 5 12.56 7.31 -6.62
N VAL A 6 11.60 6.44 -6.95
CA VAL A 6 10.17 6.82 -7.07
C VAL A 6 9.57 7.35 -5.77
N PHE A 7 9.93 6.79 -4.61
CA PHE A 7 9.34 7.20 -3.34
C PHE A 7 9.89 8.53 -2.81
N ALA A 8 11.17 8.83 -3.04
CA ALA A 8 11.76 10.13 -2.71
C ALA A 8 11.29 11.23 -3.67
N THR A 9 10.95 10.86 -4.91
CA THR A 9 10.50 11.82 -5.92
C THR A 9 9.00 12.04 -5.93
N PHE A 10 8.15 11.21 -5.30
CA PHE A 10 6.70 11.38 -5.40
C PHE A 10 6.19 12.76 -5.00
N GLY A 11 6.75 13.40 -3.96
CA GLY A 11 6.37 14.76 -3.58
C GLY A 11 6.70 15.78 -4.68
N PRO A 12 7.98 15.94 -5.06
CA PRO A 12 8.38 16.79 -6.18
C PRO A 12 7.71 16.43 -7.52
N ALA A 13 7.61 15.14 -7.85
CA ALA A 13 7.00 14.63 -9.07
C ALA A 13 5.49 14.87 -9.11
N ALA A 14 4.77 14.74 -7.99
CA ALA A 14 3.35 15.09 -7.93
C ALA A 14 3.13 16.60 -8.10
N ARG A 15 4.04 17.44 -7.59
CA ARG A 15 4.01 18.89 -7.83
C ARG A 15 4.24 19.23 -9.30
N VAL A 16 5.20 18.56 -9.95
CA VAL A 16 5.49 18.75 -11.38
C VAL A 16 4.37 18.17 -12.26
N ALA A 17 3.84 17.00 -11.91
CA ALA A 17 2.79 16.34 -12.66
C ALA A 17 1.46 17.10 -12.59
N GLY A 18 1.15 17.72 -11.45
CA GLY A 18 -0.06 18.54 -11.28
C GLY A 18 -1.33 17.78 -11.70
N ALA A 19 -2.05 18.31 -12.69
CA ALA A 19 -3.25 17.67 -13.25
C ALA A 19 -2.96 16.36 -14.00
N GLY A 20 -1.73 16.13 -14.46
CA GLY A 20 -1.31 14.89 -15.10
C GLY A 20 -1.48 13.64 -14.22
N LEU A 21 -1.52 13.81 -12.88
CA LEU A 21 -1.85 12.72 -11.96
C LEU A 21 -3.26 12.16 -12.20
N LEU A 22 -4.23 13.02 -12.52
CA LEU A 22 -5.60 12.60 -12.82
C LEU A 22 -5.68 11.89 -14.17
N ILE A 23 -4.88 12.32 -15.15
CA ILE A 23 -4.77 11.65 -16.45
C ILE A 23 -4.18 10.26 -16.26
N ALA A 24 -3.08 10.14 -15.51
CA ALA A 24 -2.47 8.85 -15.20
C ALA A 24 -3.45 7.91 -14.47
N LEU A 25 -4.20 8.43 -13.50
CA LEU A 25 -5.26 7.68 -12.81
C LEU A 25 -6.37 7.24 -13.78
N GLY A 26 -6.80 8.11 -14.68
CA GLY A 26 -7.79 7.81 -15.71
C GLY A 26 -7.32 6.70 -16.66
N ILE A 27 -6.08 6.77 -17.14
CA ILE A 27 -5.48 5.71 -17.98
C ILE A 27 -5.42 4.39 -17.21
N ALA A 28 -4.97 4.40 -15.95
CA ALA A 28 -4.92 3.20 -15.13
C ALA A 28 -6.31 2.57 -14.93
N ALA A 29 -7.34 3.41 -14.70
CA ALA A 29 -8.72 2.96 -14.57
C ALA A 29 -9.27 2.34 -15.88
N VAL A 30 -8.97 2.96 -17.03
CA VAL A 30 -9.35 2.42 -18.34
C VAL A 30 -8.69 1.07 -18.58
N VAL A 31 -7.37 0.97 -18.36
CA VAL A 31 -6.62 -0.29 -18.53
C VAL A 31 -7.18 -1.38 -17.61
N ALA A 32 -7.47 -1.07 -16.35
CA ALA A 32 -8.07 -2.00 -15.40
C ALA A 32 -9.47 -2.47 -15.85
N CYS A 33 -10.30 -1.53 -16.34
CA CYS A 33 -11.63 -1.84 -16.86
C CYS A 33 -11.57 -2.73 -18.09
N CYS A 34 -10.71 -2.39 -19.06
CA CYS A 34 -10.48 -3.20 -20.26
C CYS A 34 -10.00 -4.61 -19.91
N ASN A 35 -9.10 -4.76 -18.93
CA ASN A 35 -8.64 -6.08 -18.47
C ASN A 35 -9.79 -6.90 -17.85
N GLY A 36 -10.60 -6.27 -17.00
CA GLY A 36 -11.77 -6.91 -16.39
C GLY A 36 -12.80 -7.37 -17.43
N ILE A 37 -13.14 -6.51 -18.39
CA ILE A 37 -14.07 -6.82 -19.48
C ILE A 37 -13.52 -7.93 -20.38
N ALA A 38 -12.26 -7.83 -20.79
CA ALA A 38 -11.62 -8.85 -21.63
C ALA A 38 -11.62 -10.23 -20.92
N SER A 39 -11.33 -10.25 -19.61
CA SER A 39 -11.39 -11.48 -18.82
C SER A 39 -12.81 -12.04 -18.72
N ALA A 40 -13.83 -11.19 -18.55
CA ALA A 40 -15.23 -11.59 -18.51
C ALA A 40 -15.77 -12.08 -19.87
N GLN A 41 -15.32 -11.48 -20.97
CA GLN A 41 -15.65 -11.95 -22.32
C GLN A 41 -15.00 -13.31 -22.61
N LEU A 42 -13.72 -13.44 -22.26
CA LEU A 42 -12.98 -14.68 -22.45
C LEU A 42 -13.56 -15.82 -21.60
N ALA A 43 -14.04 -15.51 -20.40
CA ALA A 43 -14.82 -16.43 -19.56
C ALA A 43 -16.09 -16.95 -20.27
N GLY A 44 -16.86 -16.05 -20.88
CA GLY A 44 -18.08 -16.42 -21.60
C GLY A 44 -17.81 -17.25 -22.87
N LEU A 45 -16.67 -17.06 -23.52
CA LEU A 45 -16.29 -17.75 -24.75
C LEU A 45 -15.59 -19.10 -24.53
N ALA A 46 -14.82 -19.26 -23.46
CA ALA A 46 -13.93 -20.42 -23.26
C ALA A 46 -14.60 -21.67 -22.64
N ALA A 47 -15.94 -21.73 -22.64
CA ALA A 47 -16.75 -22.78 -21.98
C ALA A 47 -16.49 -22.97 -20.48
N VAL A 48 -15.70 -22.10 -19.85
CA VAL A 48 -15.48 -22.09 -18.39
C VAL A 48 -16.58 -21.26 -17.76
N GLY A 49 -17.52 -21.91 -17.09
CA GLY A 49 -18.63 -21.21 -16.44
C GLY A 49 -18.17 -20.17 -15.41
N PRO A 50 -18.94 -19.11 -15.14
CA PRO A 50 -18.58 -18.06 -14.19
C PRO A 50 -18.31 -18.58 -12.78
N ALA A 51 -19.01 -19.64 -12.35
CA ALA A 51 -18.82 -20.28 -11.05
C ALA A 51 -17.48 -21.03 -10.92
N GLU A 52 -16.91 -21.49 -12.03
CA GLU A 52 -15.63 -22.20 -12.05
C GLU A 52 -14.46 -21.22 -12.04
N LEU A 53 -14.58 -20.13 -12.79
CA LEU A 53 -13.63 -19.01 -12.72
C LEU A 53 -13.64 -18.32 -11.37
N ALA A 54 -14.82 -18.12 -10.79
CA ALA A 54 -14.96 -17.53 -9.47
C ALA A 54 -14.27 -18.35 -8.38
N ARG A 55 -14.05 -19.66 -8.57
CA ARG A 55 -13.33 -20.55 -7.65
C ARG A 55 -11.85 -20.73 -7.99
N SER A 56 -11.47 -20.55 -9.24
CA SER A 56 -10.10 -20.74 -9.71
C SER A 56 -9.12 -19.72 -9.12
N VAL A 57 -7.96 -20.19 -8.66
CA VAL A 57 -6.84 -19.35 -8.18
C VAL A 57 -5.98 -18.80 -9.32
N ALA A 58 -6.15 -19.33 -10.54
CA ALA A 58 -5.46 -18.85 -11.73
C ALA A 58 -6.44 -18.80 -12.92
N PRO A 59 -7.40 -17.86 -12.92
CA PRO A 59 -8.49 -17.82 -13.90
C PRO A 59 -7.99 -17.80 -15.35
N LEU A 60 -6.98 -16.98 -15.65
CA LEU A 60 -6.41 -16.86 -16.99
C LEU A 60 -5.75 -18.17 -17.50
N ALA A 61 -5.10 -18.90 -16.59
CA ALA A 61 -4.49 -20.19 -16.92
C ALA A 61 -5.55 -21.28 -17.12
N ALA A 62 -6.64 -21.25 -16.33
CA ALA A 62 -7.77 -22.17 -16.49
C ALA A 62 -8.47 -21.99 -17.85
N VAL A 63 -8.68 -20.74 -18.25
CA VAL A 63 -9.29 -20.36 -19.52
C VAL A 63 -8.45 -20.77 -20.73
N THR A 64 -7.14 -20.54 -20.70
CA THR A 64 -6.27 -20.94 -21.82
C THR A 64 -6.19 -22.45 -21.97
N ASN A 65 -6.21 -23.17 -20.86
CA ASN A 65 -6.12 -24.63 -20.84
C ASN A 65 -7.41 -25.33 -21.31
N SER A 66 -8.58 -24.70 -21.19
CA SER A 66 -9.87 -25.29 -21.58
C SER A 66 -10.17 -25.18 -23.08
N GLY A 67 -9.45 -24.33 -23.81
CA GLY A 67 -9.69 -24.05 -25.23
C GLY A 67 -8.54 -24.50 -26.14
N SER A 68 -8.61 -24.06 -27.40
CA SER A 68 -7.57 -24.27 -28.42
C SER A 68 -6.25 -23.53 -28.13
N LEU A 69 -6.22 -22.70 -27.08
CA LEU A 69 -5.10 -21.85 -26.69
C LEU A 69 -4.23 -22.47 -25.58
N SER A 70 -4.30 -23.78 -25.34
CA SER A 70 -3.55 -24.46 -24.28
C SER A 70 -2.03 -24.30 -24.39
N TRP A 71 -1.52 -24.08 -25.61
CA TRP A 71 -0.10 -23.76 -25.85
C TRP A 71 0.34 -22.42 -25.23
N LEU A 72 -0.58 -21.49 -24.96
CA LEU A 72 -0.31 -20.22 -24.27
C LEU A 72 -0.31 -20.35 -22.75
N THR A 73 -0.87 -21.43 -22.18
CA THR A 73 -0.90 -21.64 -20.73
C THR A 73 0.46 -21.51 -20.03
N PRO A 74 1.59 -22.06 -20.54
CA PRO A 74 2.90 -21.83 -19.93
C PRO A 74 3.32 -20.35 -19.99
N VAL A 75 3.06 -19.66 -21.11
CA VAL A 75 3.37 -18.24 -21.27
C VAL A 75 2.60 -17.39 -20.27
N VAL A 76 1.30 -17.65 -20.09
CA VAL A 76 0.43 -16.96 -19.11
C VAL A 76 0.92 -17.20 -17.68
N ARG A 77 1.29 -18.44 -17.33
CA ARG A 77 1.78 -18.77 -15.99
C ARG A 77 3.13 -18.11 -15.69
N VAL A 78 4.09 -18.19 -16.61
CA VAL A 78 5.42 -17.58 -16.45
C VAL A 78 5.29 -16.05 -16.42
N GLY A 79 4.51 -15.47 -17.33
CA GLY A 79 4.24 -14.02 -17.34
C GLY A 79 3.58 -13.54 -16.05
N GLY A 80 2.58 -14.27 -15.55
CA GLY A 80 1.94 -13.98 -14.27
C GLY A 80 2.90 -14.09 -13.08
N ALA A 81 3.77 -15.10 -13.06
CA ALA A 81 4.79 -15.25 -12.02
C ALA A 81 5.79 -14.10 -12.02
N ILE A 82 6.32 -13.72 -13.20
CA ILE A 82 7.25 -12.60 -13.35
C ILE A 82 6.58 -11.28 -12.93
N ALA A 83 5.34 -11.04 -13.35
CA ALA A 83 4.59 -9.84 -12.99
C ALA A 83 4.35 -9.75 -11.48
N SER A 84 3.90 -10.84 -10.84
CA SER A 84 3.68 -10.91 -9.40
C SER A 84 4.97 -10.77 -8.60
N ALA A 85 6.08 -11.37 -9.05
CA ALA A 85 7.39 -11.21 -8.42
C ALA A 85 7.87 -9.75 -8.50
N GLY A 86 7.71 -9.10 -9.65
CA GLY A 86 8.01 -7.69 -9.83
C GLY A 86 7.16 -6.78 -8.93
N ALA A 87 5.87 -7.06 -8.78
CA ALA A 87 4.98 -6.34 -7.86
C ALA A 87 5.40 -6.54 -6.40
N LEU A 88 5.67 -7.78 -5.97
CA LEU A 88 6.08 -8.13 -4.61
C LEU A 88 7.38 -7.42 -4.24
N LEU A 89 8.41 -7.51 -5.10
CA LEU A 89 9.69 -6.84 -4.84
C LEU A 89 9.54 -5.31 -4.76
N SER A 90 8.65 -4.73 -5.58
CA SER A 90 8.36 -3.29 -5.53
C SER A 90 7.68 -2.88 -4.22
N LEU A 91 6.73 -3.69 -3.75
CA LEU A 91 6.03 -3.47 -2.48
C LEU A 91 6.97 -3.65 -1.30
N LEU A 92 7.76 -4.72 -1.26
CA LEU A 92 8.70 -5.01 -0.19
C LEU A 92 9.71 -3.87 -0.03
N ALA A 93 10.28 -3.39 -1.15
CA ALA A 93 11.18 -2.25 -1.14
C ALA A 93 10.49 -0.95 -0.69
N GLY A 94 9.22 -0.74 -1.04
CA GLY A 94 8.43 0.41 -0.58
C GLY A 94 8.22 0.38 0.93
N VAL A 95 7.73 -0.75 1.46
CA VAL A 95 7.40 -0.92 2.88
C VAL A 95 8.66 -0.95 3.75
N GLY A 96 9.75 -1.57 3.31
CA GLY A 96 11.02 -1.55 4.06
C GLY A 96 11.53 -0.13 4.35
N ARG A 97 11.34 0.81 3.39
CA ARG A 97 11.72 2.21 3.57
C ARG A 97 10.76 2.99 4.48
N THR A 98 9.46 2.71 4.44
CA THR A 98 8.52 3.34 5.38
C THR A 98 8.80 2.86 6.80
N VAL A 99 9.09 1.58 6.99
CA VAL A 99 9.52 1.02 8.29
C VAL A 99 10.82 1.66 8.77
N LEU A 100 11.81 1.81 7.88
CA LEU A 100 13.08 2.51 8.20
C LEU A 100 12.82 3.95 8.67
N ALA A 101 11.98 4.72 7.96
CA ALA A 101 11.64 6.09 8.32
C ALA A 101 10.93 6.15 9.68
N MET A 102 9.90 5.31 9.89
CA MET A 102 9.18 5.21 11.16
C MET A 102 10.10 4.80 12.33
N ALA A 103 11.07 3.92 12.09
CA ALA A 103 12.03 3.50 13.12
C ALA A 103 13.06 4.60 13.47
N ARG A 104 13.41 5.47 12.51
CA ARG A 104 14.23 6.67 12.75
C ARG A 104 13.47 7.71 13.58
N ASP A 105 12.18 7.87 13.35
CA ASP A 105 11.31 8.78 14.11
C ASP A 105 10.86 8.20 15.47
N HIS A 106 11.38 7.03 15.86
CA HIS A 106 11.03 6.29 17.08
C HIS A 106 9.54 5.91 17.18
N GLU A 107 8.82 5.82 16.05
CA GLU A 107 7.47 5.25 16.00
C GLU A 107 7.50 3.71 16.07
N LEU A 108 8.63 3.10 15.65
CA LEU A 108 8.93 1.67 15.73
C LEU A 108 10.24 1.43 16.53
N PRO A 109 10.56 0.18 16.93
CA PRO A 109 11.83 -0.11 17.59
C PRO A 109 13.01 0.36 16.75
N HIS A 110 13.91 1.16 17.34
CA HIS A 110 15.06 1.74 16.63
C HIS A 110 16.00 0.68 16.04
N VAL A 111 15.95 -0.56 16.55
CA VAL A 111 16.65 -1.73 16.00
C VAL A 111 16.33 -1.93 14.51
N LEU A 112 15.12 -1.57 14.06
CA LEU A 112 14.68 -1.65 12.66
C LEU A 112 15.28 -0.54 11.77
N ALA A 113 15.89 0.50 12.36
CA ALA A 113 16.51 1.59 11.61
C ALA A 113 17.90 1.22 11.05
N ALA A 114 18.36 -0.01 11.25
CA ALA A 114 19.65 -0.48 10.79
C ALA A 114 19.71 -0.59 9.25
N VAL A 115 20.68 0.10 8.66
CA VAL A 115 20.95 0.06 7.22
C VAL A 115 22.22 -0.75 6.99
N HIS A 116 22.25 -1.56 5.95
CA HIS A 116 23.43 -2.36 5.61
C HIS A 116 24.54 -1.48 5.02
N ASP A 117 25.77 -1.59 5.53
CA ASP A 117 26.90 -0.72 5.13
C ASP A 117 27.24 -0.75 3.63
N ARG A 118 27.30 -1.95 3.03
CA ARG A 118 27.61 -2.13 1.61
C ARG A 118 26.44 -1.84 0.65
N TYR A 119 25.24 -2.36 0.96
CA TYR A 119 24.10 -2.32 0.03
C TYR A 119 23.12 -1.16 0.29
N GLN A 120 23.27 -0.44 1.41
CA GLN A 120 22.44 0.72 1.76
C GLN A 120 20.93 0.41 1.80
N VAL A 121 20.58 -0.83 2.21
CA VAL A 121 19.19 -1.30 2.37
C VAL A 121 18.83 -1.50 3.84
N PRO A 122 17.55 -1.30 4.25
CA PRO A 122 17.07 -1.56 5.60
C PRO A 122 16.90 -3.06 5.87
N HIS A 123 18.01 -3.80 5.87
CA HIS A 123 18.03 -5.26 5.89
C HIS A 123 17.19 -5.89 7.02
N ARG A 124 17.20 -5.32 8.24
CA ARG A 124 16.39 -5.84 9.34
C ARG A 124 14.89 -5.67 9.10
N ALA A 125 14.49 -4.52 8.55
CA ALA A 125 13.10 -4.27 8.21
C ALA A 125 12.63 -5.21 7.09
N ASP A 126 13.44 -5.40 6.06
CA ASP A 126 13.13 -6.27 4.93
C ASP A 126 13.04 -7.75 5.36
N ILE A 127 13.96 -8.24 6.20
CA ILE A 127 13.93 -9.61 6.73
C ILE A 127 12.68 -9.85 7.58
N ILE A 128 12.37 -8.92 8.50
CA ILE A 128 11.19 -9.05 9.37
C ILE A 128 9.90 -8.99 8.56
N LEU A 129 9.82 -8.08 7.57
CA LEU A 129 8.68 -7.98 6.68
C LEU A 129 8.51 -9.26 5.86
N GLY A 130 9.60 -9.80 5.29
CA GLY A 130 9.59 -11.08 4.59
C GLY A 130 9.11 -12.21 5.48
N LEU A 131 9.62 -12.31 6.71
CA LEU A 131 9.19 -13.32 7.69
C LEU A 131 7.70 -13.19 8.03
N ILE A 132 7.20 -11.98 8.26
CA ILE A 132 5.77 -11.72 8.52
C ILE A 132 4.93 -12.15 7.32
N ILE A 133 5.29 -11.73 6.11
CA ILE A 133 4.56 -12.09 4.88
C ILE A 133 4.55 -13.61 4.70
N THR A 134 5.69 -14.28 4.81
CA THR A 134 5.78 -15.75 4.68
C THR A 134 4.95 -16.46 5.75
N THR A 135 4.98 -15.98 7.00
CA THR A 135 4.21 -16.56 8.11
C THR A 135 2.71 -16.39 7.91
N ILE A 136 2.27 -15.27 7.32
CA ILE A 136 0.85 -15.05 6.99
C ILE A 136 0.44 -15.90 5.79
N VAL A 137 1.28 -15.98 4.74
CA VAL A 137 0.93 -16.67 3.48
C VAL A 137 0.94 -18.20 3.62
N LEU A 138 1.78 -18.79 4.49
CA LEU A 138 1.81 -20.25 4.70
C LEU A 138 0.45 -20.85 5.11
N PRO A 139 -0.25 -20.30 6.11
CA PRO A 139 -1.55 -20.80 6.54
C PRO A 139 -2.76 -20.10 5.90
N ALA A 140 -2.60 -18.93 5.27
CA ALA A 140 -3.74 -18.14 4.80
C ALA A 140 -4.27 -18.60 3.44
N ASP A 141 -5.60 -18.74 3.35
CA ASP A 141 -6.29 -18.76 2.07
C ASP A 141 -6.10 -17.41 1.35
N LEU A 142 -5.77 -17.47 0.05
CA LEU A 142 -5.52 -16.28 -0.79
C LEU A 142 -6.67 -15.26 -0.70
N ARG A 143 -7.92 -15.73 -0.62
CA ARG A 143 -9.10 -14.86 -0.48
C ARG A 143 -9.15 -14.13 0.85
N GLY A 144 -8.80 -14.82 1.94
CA GLY A 144 -8.73 -14.23 3.28
C GLY A 144 -7.61 -13.19 3.36
N ALA A 145 -6.43 -13.51 2.81
CA ALA A 145 -5.31 -12.59 2.74
C ALA A 145 -5.62 -11.34 1.90
N ILE A 146 -6.25 -11.50 0.73
CA ILE A 146 -6.72 -10.38 -0.11
C ILE A 146 -7.73 -9.54 0.67
N GLY A 147 -8.72 -10.17 1.31
CA GLY A 147 -9.71 -9.46 2.13
C GLY A 147 -9.07 -8.62 3.23
N LEU A 148 -8.15 -9.22 4.00
CA LEU A 148 -7.46 -8.54 5.09
C LEU A 148 -6.64 -7.34 4.57
N SER A 149 -5.93 -7.53 3.46
CA SER A 149 -5.17 -6.47 2.80
C SER A 149 -6.08 -5.36 2.27
N SER A 150 -7.20 -5.71 1.64
CA SER A 150 -8.18 -4.75 1.11
C SER A 150 -8.78 -3.92 2.24
N PHE A 151 -9.14 -4.54 3.36
CA PHE A 151 -9.60 -3.81 4.54
C PHE A 151 -8.55 -2.80 5.01
N ALA A 152 -7.30 -3.24 5.20
CA ALA A 152 -6.22 -2.36 5.66
C ALA A 152 -5.98 -1.17 4.71
N VAL A 153 -5.97 -1.41 3.39
CA VAL A 153 -5.81 -0.36 2.37
C VAL A 153 -6.99 0.60 2.34
N LEU A 154 -8.24 0.09 2.42
CA LEU A 154 -9.44 0.93 2.47
C LEU A 154 -9.47 1.78 3.75
N THR A 155 -9.11 1.22 4.90
CA THR A 155 -8.97 1.98 6.15
C THR A 155 -7.89 3.05 6.02
N TYR A 156 -6.73 2.73 5.46
CA TYR A 156 -5.66 3.70 5.19
C TYR A 156 -6.15 4.85 4.29
N TYR A 157 -6.86 4.55 3.20
CA TYR A 157 -7.42 5.59 2.33
C TYR A 157 -8.55 6.38 2.98
N ALA A 158 -9.40 5.77 3.81
CA ALA A 158 -10.42 6.48 4.58
C ALA A 158 -9.78 7.49 5.54
N ILE A 159 -8.76 7.08 6.29
CA ILE A 159 -7.99 7.95 7.19
C ILE A 159 -7.29 9.05 6.39
N THR A 160 -6.70 8.74 5.24
CA THR A 160 -6.03 9.72 4.37
C THR A 160 -7.01 10.78 3.86
N ASN A 161 -8.22 10.37 3.46
CA ASN A 161 -9.28 11.30 3.05
C ASN A 161 -9.72 12.18 4.23
N ALA A 162 -9.85 11.62 5.44
CA ALA A 162 -10.17 12.38 6.64
C ALA A 162 -9.03 13.37 7.02
N ALA A 163 -7.77 12.94 6.95
CA ALA A 163 -6.62 13.79 7.24
C ALA A 163 -6.47 14.93 6.21
N SER A 164 -6.99 14.78 4.99
CA SER A 164 -6.95 15.84 4.00
C SER A 164 -7.67 17.12 4.45
N PHE A 165 -8.65 17.03 5.36
CA PHE A 165 -9.34 18.20 5.92
C PHE A 165 -8.41 19.10 6.74
N THR A 166 -7.32 18.56 7.32
CA THR A 166 -6.33 19.35 8.07
C THR A 166 -5.36 20.10 7.15
N LEU A 167 -5.28 19.72 5.87
CA LEU A 167 -4.36 20.29 4.87
C LEU A 167 -5.07 21.23 3.87
N LEU A 168 -6.40 21.38 3.99
CA LEU A 168 -7.21 22.15 3.05
C LEU A 168 -7.20 23.64 3.40
N ASP A 169 -6.15 24.33 2.96
CA ASP A 169 -6.13 25.79 2.86
C ASP A 169 -7.27 26.32 1.98
N ARG A 170 -7.76 27.51 2.32
CA ARG A 170 -9.03 28.14 1.89
C ARG A 170 -9.25 28.35 0.37
N GLY A 171 -8.37 27.89 -0.51
CA GLY A 171 -8.43 28.16 -1.96
C GLY A 171 -8.99 27.06 -2.87
N ARG A 172 -9.26 25.83 -2.39
CA ARG A 172 -9.64 24.69 -3.26
C ARG A 172 -10.90 23.95 -2.81
N TRP A 173 -12.03 24.66 -2.87
CA TRP A 173 -13.34 24.20 -2.41
C TRP A 173 -13.80 22.84 -2.99
N TRP A 174 -13.45 22.52 -4.25
CA TRP A 174 -13.81 21.23 -4.89
C TRP A 174 -13.15 19.99 -4.25
N ARG A 175 -12.09 20.15 -3.45
CA ARG A 175 -11.38 19.01 -2.83
C ARG A 175 -12.08 18.45 -1.60
N ARG A 176 -12.90 19.26 -0.92
CA ARG A 176 -13.70 18.83 0.24
C ARG A 176 -14.76 17.78 -0.12
N PRO A 177 -15.65 18.00 -1.10
CA PRO A 177 -16.64 16.99 -1.48
C PRO A 177 -15.96 15.73 -2.02
N LEU A 178 -14.84 15.84 -2.73
CA LEU A 178 -14.09 14.68 -3.22
C LEU A 178 -13.49 13.84 -2.07
N ALA A 179 -12.97 14.48 -1.03
CA ALA A 179 -12.47 13.79 0.16
C ALA A 179 -13.59 13.11 0.96
N VAL A 180 -14.76 13.77 1.12
CA VAL A 180 -15.93 13.15 1.74
C VAL A 180 -16.36 11.93 0.93
N LEU A 181 -16.55 12.07 -0.38
CA LEU A 181 -16.97 10.99 -1.27
C LEU A 181 -15.98 9.82 -1.24
N GLY A 182 -14.69 10.10 -1.32
CA GLY A 182 -13.64 9.08 -1.25
C GLY A 182 -13.64 8.36 0.10
N GLY A 183 -13.72 9.11 1.20
CA GLY A 183 -13.76 8.56 2.56
C GLY A 183 -15.00 7.70 2.82
N THR A 184 -16.19 8.17 2.41
CA THR A 184 -17.44 7.42 2.57
C THR A 184 -17.45 6.18 1.67
N CYS A 185 -16.95 6.27 0.44
CA CYS A 185 -16.82 5.12 -0.46
C CYS A 185 -15.87 4.07 0.12
N CYS A 186 -14.71 4.48 0.64
CA CYS A 186 -13.77 3.56 1.27
C CYS A 186 -14.38 2.87 2.50
N ALA A 187 -15.10 3.62 3.35
CA ALA A 187 -15.77 3.08 4.52
C ALA A 187 -16.92 2.12 4.13
N ALA A 188 -17.75 2.50 3.15
CA ALA A 188 -18.82 1.64 2.65
C ALA A 188 -18.27 0.34 2.08
N LEU A 189 -17.26 0.41 1.22
CA LEU A 189 -16.58 -0.79 0.68
C LEU A 189 -16.00 -1.63 1.81
N ALA A 190 -15.31 -1.03 2.79
CA ALA A 190 -14.73 -1.75 3.91
C ALA A 190 -15.78 -2.54 4.72
N LEU A 191 -16.99 -1.99 4.89
CA LEU A 191 -18.10 -2.63 5.59
C LEU A 191 -18.80 -3.72 4.77
N THR A 192 -18.61 -3.76 3.45
CA THR A 192 -19.13 -4.84 2.60
C THR A 192 -18.27 -6.11 2.61
N LEU A 193 -17.06 -6.06 3.20
CA LEU A 193 -16.21 -7.24 3.32
C LEU A 193 -16.80 -8.25 4.34
N PRO A 194 -16.44 -9.54 4.22
CA PRO A 194 -16.84 -10.56 5.18
C PRO A 194 -16.53 -10.13 6.63
N LEU A 195 -17.47 -10.36 7.54
CA LEU A 195 -17.34 -9.90 8.94
C LEU A 195 -16.06 -10.44 9.61
N ALA A 196 -15.64 -11.66 9.28
CA ALA A 196 -14.39 -12.25 9.76
C ALA A 196 -13.16 -11.41 9.36
N THR A 197 -13.14 -10.92 8.11
CA THR A 197 -12.08 -10.05 7.58
C THR A 197 -12.08 -8.69 8.28
N VAL A 198 -13.27 -8.11 8.48
CA VAL A 198 -13.41 -6.83 9.17
C VAL A 198 -12.96 -6.94 10.62
N ALA A 199 -13.39 -7.99 11.33
CA ALA A 199 -13.02 -8.22 12.72
C ALA A 199 -11.51 -8.46 12.90
N THR A 200 -10.91 -9.30 12.06
CA THR A 200 -9.45 -9.55 12.09
C THR A 200 -8.66 -8.30 11.74
N GLY A 201 -9.06 -7.57 10.70
CA GLY A 201 -8.44 -6.30 10.31
C GLY A 201 -8.55 -5.23 11.40
N ALA A 202 -9.72 -5.09 12.02
CA ALA A 202 -9.95 -4.15 13.12
C ALA A 202 -9.14 -4.52 14.38
N ALA A 203 -8.99 -5.81 14.66
CA ALA A 203 -8.14 -6.29 15.76
C ALA A 203 -6.66 -5.93 15.52
N VAL A 204 -6.14 -6.16 14.31
CA VAL A 204 -4.76 -5.80 13.94
C VAL A 204 -4.55 -4.28 14.03
N ALA A 205 -5.50 -3.48 13.53
CA ALA A 205 -5.44 -2.03 13.64
C ALA A 205 -5.44 -1.54 15.09
N SER A 206 -6.31 -2.13 15.92
CA SER A 206 -6.40 -1.83 17.36
C SER A 206 -5.11 -2.18 18.10
N LEU A 207 -4.49 -3.32 17.80
CA LEU A 207 -3.18 -3.72 18.33
C LEU A 207 -2.09 -2.71 17.96
N GLY A 208 -2.08 -2.22 16.71
CA GLY A 208 -1.16 -1.18 16.26
C GLY A 208 -1.33 0.15 17.00
N LEU A 209 -2.59 0.59 17.19
CA LEU A 209 -2.92 1.79 17.95
C LEU A 209 -2.55 1.66 19.43
N LEU A 210 -2.82 0.49 20.03
CA LEU A 210 -2.44 0.20 21.42
C LEU A 210 -0.91 0.21 21.58
N GLY A 211 -0.18 -0.44 20.66
CA GLY A 211 1.28 -0.41 20.65
C GLY A 211 1.83 1.01 20.54
N ARG A 212 1.20 1.87 19.72
CA ARG A 212 1.54 3.30 19.62
C ARG A 212 1.26 4.03 20.94
N ALA A 213 0.10 3.83 21.54
CA ALA A 213 -0.28 4.48 22.80
C ALA A 213 0.67 4.09 23.95
N LEU A 214 1.01 2.81 24.09
CA LEU A 214 1.95 2.31 25.11
C LEU A 214 3.35 2.92 24.95
N ARG A 215 3.84 3.10 23.71
CA ARG A 215 5.12 3.78 23.47
C ARG A 215 5.09 5.27 23.80
N LEU A 216 3.96 5.95 23.57
CA LEU A 216 3.80 7.35 23.93
C LEU A 216 3.75 7.54 25.46
N VAL A 217 3.15 6.61 26.20
CA VAL A 217 3.11 6.62 27.67
C VAL A 217 4.48 6.28 28.28
N GLY A 218 5.25 5.39 27.64
CA GLY A 218 6.61 5.04 28.09
C GLY A 218 7.69 6.08 27.75
N ARG A 219 7.38 7.12 26.96
CA ARG A 219 8.31 8.24 26.75
C ARG A 219 8.35 9.08 28.04
N PRO A 220 9.52 9.27 28.67
CA PRO A 220 9.60 10.21 29.79
C PRO A 220 9.10 11.58 29.32
N PRO A 221 8.36 12.33 30.15
CA PRO A 221 7.89 13.66 29.79
C PRO A 221 9.10 14.47 29.32
N ASN A 222 9.01 15.02 28.11
CA ASN A 222 10.00 15.98 27.63
C ASN A 222 10.10 17.07 28.71
N LEU A 223 11.21 17.09 29.46
CA LEU A 223 11.61 18.30 30.16
C LEU A 223 11.61 19.40 29.09
N PRO A 224 11.00 20.57 29.33
CA PRO A 224 11.00 21.67 28.37
C PRO A 224 12.45 22.17 28.17
N GLY A 225 13.18 21.48 27.29
CA GLY A 225 14.52 21.81 26.88
C GLY A 225 14.47 22.83 25.75
N GLY A 226 14.55 24.11 26.12
CA GLY A 226 15.25 25.12 25.35
C GLY A 226 14.69 25.45 23.96
N ARG A 227 13.46 25.96 23.88
CA ARG A 227 13.20 27.04 22.89
C ARG A 227 13.92 28.30 23.37
N GLY A 228 15.22 28.39 23.10
CA GLY A 228 16.02 29.56 23.44
C GLY A 228 17.38 29.52 22.76
N ARG A 229 17.61 30.51 21.88
CA ARG A 229 18.86 30.88 21.19
C ARG A 229 19.20 30.14 19.89
N CYS A 230 18.48 30.50 18.82
CA CYS A 230 19.06 30.62 17.47
C CYS A 230 18.74 32.00 16.87
N LEU A 231 18.98 33.07 17.64
CA LEU A 231 19.07 34.44 17.14
C LEU A 231 20.20 35.13 17.92
N GLY A 232 21.24 35.59 17.21
CA GLY A 232 22.19 36.58 17.72
C GLY A 232 23.66 36.31 17.41
N GLY A 233 24.19 37.03 16.40
CA GLY A 233 25.58 37.51 16.43
C GLY A 233 26.56 36.85 15.47
N LEU A 234 26.58 37.29 14.21
CA LEU A 234 27.84 37.41 13.49
C LEU A 234 28.52 38.69 13.99
N PRO A 235 29.70 38.64 14.63
CA PRO A 235 30.50 39.83 14.85
C PRO A 235 31.20 40.21 13.56
N GLY A 236 30.99 41.44 13.12
CA GLY A 236 31.77 42.07 12.06
C GLY A 236 33.17 42.43 12.54
N SER A 237 34.13 42.22 11.62
CA SER A 237 35.34 43.01 11.34
C SER A 237 36.41 43.07 12.45
N PRO A 238 37.67 43.48 12.17
CA PRO A 238 38.10 44.53 11.24
C PRO A 238 38.23 44.11 9.77
#